data_AF-A0A8T5WN38-F1
#
_entry.id   AF-A0A8T5WN38-F1
#
_cell.length_a   1.000
_cell.length_b   1.000
_cell.length_c   1.000
_cell.angle_alpha   90.00
_cell.angle_beta   90.00
_cell.angle_gamma   90.00
#
_symmetry.space_group_name_H-M   'P 1'
#
loop_
_entity.id
_entity.type
_entity.pdbx_description
1 polymer ?
#
loop_
_entity_poly.entity_id
_entity_poly.type
_entity_poly.pdbx_seq_one_letter_code
_entity_poly.pdbx_strand_id
1 'polypeptide(L)'
;MISALELRRQSLHLLFGIFLMCMLYFHLFTVYHLIVSFILGFILSFLCKHYRVPLASWVMDKFERPENRYIFPGKGPLFFVLGSIVVVYFFPLKIALASIMILTLGDAVSHIFGKLLSRRTYKHFKSVEGTVAGVAFSFVGALLFVNVFAALFGSMLSMGLETIKMNYIDDNLLIPIAAALIMSIF
;
A
#
# COMPACT_ATOMS: atom_id res chain seq x y z
N MET A 1 -14.09 1.23 17.41
CA MET A 1 -12.98 0.29 17.73
C MET A 1 -12.45 -0.33 16.45
N ILE A 2 -11.13 -0.43 16.31
CA ILE A 2 -10.49 -1.14 15.19
C ILE A 2 -10.80 -2.64 15.32
N SER A 3 -11.17 -3.31 14.23
CA SER A 3 -11.36 -4.75 14.23
C SER A 3 -10.01 -5.48 14.21
N ALA A 4 -9.93 -6.65 14.84
CA ALA A 4 -8.72 -7.48 14.81
C ALA A 4 -8.28 -7.84 13.38
N LEU A 5 -9.23 -8.01 12.46
CA LEU A 5 -8.96 -8.23 11.03
C LEU A 5 -8.26 -7.03 10.39
N GLU A 6 -8.70 -5.80 10.70
CA GLU A 6 -8.08 -4.59 10.15
C GLU A 6 -6.64 -4.44 10.64
N LEU A 7 -6.40 -4.67 11.94
CA LEU A 7 -5.04 -4.64 12.49
C LEU A 7 -4.14 -5.65 11.79
N ARG A 8 -4.60 -6.90 11.65
CA ARG A 8 -3.85 -7.96 10.95
C ARG A 8 -3.52 -7.58 9.52
N ARG A 9 -4.47 -7.05 8.75
CA ARG A 9 -4.26 -6.61 7.36
C ARG A 9 -3.22 -5.50 7.29
N GLN A 10 -3.34 -4.49 8.15
CA GLN A 10 -2.41 -3.37 8.17
C GLN A 10 -1.01 -3.77 8.66
N SER A 11 -0.91 -4.73 9.58
CA SER A 11 0.37 -5.32 9.97
C SER A 11 1.04 -6.06 8.80
N LEU A 12 0.29 -6.86 8.04
CA LEU A 12 0.86 -7.50 6.84
C LEU A 12 1.28 -6.47 5.78
N HIS A 13 0.47 -5.44 5.56
CA HIS A 13 0.79 -4.35 4.62
C HIS A 13 2.10 -3.66 5.00
N LEU A 14 2.24 -3.27 6.28
CA LEU A 14 3.47 -2.67 6.81
C LEU A 14 4.67 -3.59 6.67
N LEU A 15 4.55 -4.85 7.12
CA LEU A 15 5.63 -5.82 7.05
C LEU A 15 6.07 -6.08 5.61
N PHE A 16 5.10 -6.24 4.71
CA PHE A 16 5.36 -6.47 3.29
C PHE A 16 6.03 -5.26 2.64
N GLY A 17 5.53 -4.05 2.88
CA GLY A 17 6.09 -2.83 2.32
C GLY A 17 7.50 -2.53 2.83
N ILE A 18 7.77 -2.70 4.13
CA ILE A 18 9.11 -2.55 4.70
C ILE A 18 10.06 -3.61 4.12
N PHE A 19 9.62 -4.87 4.06
CA PHE A 19 10.39 -5.95 3.45
C PHE A 19 10.75 -5.62 2.00
N LEU A 20 9.76 -5.20 1.21
CA LEU A 20 9.96 -4.86 -0.20
C LEU A 20 10.94 -3.69 -0.37
N MET A 21 10.75 -2.62 0.41
CA MET A 21 11.64 -1.47 0.42
C MET A 21 13.08 -1.88 0.72
N CYS A 22 13.30 -2.69 1.76
CA CYS A 22 14.64 -3.16 2.10
C CYS A 22 15.26 -4.01 0.99
N MET A 23 14.51 -4.96 0.41
CA MET A 23 15.02 -5.80 -0.69
C MET A 23 15.41 -4.98 -1.92
N LEU A 24 14.65 -3.94 -2.24
CA LEU A 24 14.95 -3.04 -3.36
C LEU A 24 16.13 -2.10 -3.04
N TYR A 25 16.20 -1.57 -1.81
CA TYR A 25 17.28 -0.67 -1.37
C TYR A 25 18.65 -1.35 -1.38
N PHE A 26 18.73 -2.60 -0.92
CA PHE A 26 19.96 -3.39 -0.93
C PHE A 26 20.25 -4.06 -2.29
N HIS A 27 19.48 -3.74 -3.34
CA HIS A 27 19.60 -4.32 -4.68
C HIS A 27 19.47 -5.86 -4.71
N LEU A 28 18.86 -6.46 -3.69
CA LEU A 28 18.56 -7.89 -3.66
C LEU A 28 17.42 -8.20 -4.64
N PHE A 29 16.45 -7.30 -4.75
CA PHE A 29 15.37 -7.39 -5.70
C PHE A 29 15.51 -6.34 -6.81
N THR A 30 15.01 -6.71 -7.98
CA THR A 30 14.89 -5.84 -9.16
C THR A 30 13.45 -5.87 -9.65
N VAL A 31 13.11 -5.04 -10.63
CA VAL A 31 11.77 -5.05 -11.23
C VAL A 31 11.36 -6.43 -11.77
N TYR A 32 12.31 -7.23 -12.27
CA TYR A 32 12.03 -8.59 -12.74
C TYR A 32 11.54 -9.51 -11.61
N HIS A 33 12.12 -9.39 -10.41
CA HIS A 33 11.67 -10.15 -9.24
C HIS A 33 10.24 -9.76 -8.87
N LEU A 34 9.91 -8.46 -8.95
CA LEU A 34 8.55 -7.97 -8.72
C LEU A 34 7.58 -8.55 -9.76
N ILE A 35 7.92 -8.51 -11.05
CA ILE A 35 7.10 -9.06 -12.14
C ILE A 35 6.86 -10.56 -11.93
N VAL A 36 7.91 -11.33 -11.64
CA VAL A 36 7.78 -12.78 -11.36
C VAL A 36 6.89 -13.01 -10.14
N SER A 37 7.09 -12.26 -9.05
CA SER A 37 6.26 -12.38 -7.85
C SER A 37 4.79 -12.03 -8.12
N PHE A 38 4.52 -11.04 -8.98
CA PHE A 38 3.17 -10.67 -9.39
C PHE A 38 2.50 -11.79 -10.21
N ILE A 39 3.21 -12.37 -11.17
CA ILE A 39 2.69 -13.49 -11.97
C ILE A 39 2.39 -14.69 -11.08
N LEU A 40 3.33 -15.08 -10.21
CA LEU A 40 3.15 -16.19 -9.28
C LEU A 40 2.00 -15.92 -8.30
N GLY A 41 1.91 -14.71 -7.76
CA GLY A 41 0.83 -14.28 -6.88
C GLY A 41 -0.53 -14.29 -7.58
N PHE A 42 -0.59 -13.86 -8.85
CA PHE A 42 -1.81 -13.84 -9.63
C PHE A 42 -2.29 -15.26 -9.94
N ILE A 43 -1.38 -16.17 -10.34
CA ILE A 43 -1.68 -17.60 -10.50
C ILE A 43 -2.20 -18.18 -9.18
N LEU A 44 -1.53 -17.89 -8.06
CA LEU A 44 -1.94 -18.37 -6.75
C LEU A 44 -3.31 -17.84 -6.34
N SER A 45 -3.61 -16.57 -6.62
CA SER A 45 -4.92 -15.96 -6.41
C SER A 45 -6.01 -16.65 -7.22
N PHE A 46 -5.75 -16.94 -8.50
CA PHE A 46 -6.66 -17.69 -9.36
C PHE A 46 -6.88 -19.13 -8.86
N LEU A 47 -5.81 -19.83 -8.46
CA LEU A 47 -5.92 -21.16 -7.87
C LEU A 47 -6.73 -21.12 -6.57
N CYS A 48 -6.48 -20.16 -5.69
CA CYS A 48 -7.18 -20.01 -4.40
C CYS A 48 -8.66 -19.61 -4.54
N LYS A 49 -9.08 -19.17 -5.73
CA LYS A 49 -10.48 -18.92 -6.06
C LYS A 49 -11.25 -20.23 -6.30
N HIS A 50 -10.59 -21.23 -6.88
CA HIS A 50 -11.21 -22.50 -7.28
C HIS A 50 -10.84 -23.68 -6.37
N TYR A 51 -9.68 -23.62 -5.71
CA TYR A 51 -9.11 -24.70 -4.91
C TYR A 51 -8.64 -24.16 -3.56
N ARG A 52 -8.69 -25.00 -2.50
CA ARG A 52 -8.10 -24.66 -1.20
C ARG A 52 -6.64 -25.07 -1.14
N VAL A 53 -5.75 -24.18 -1.57
CA VAL A 53 -4.30 -24.31 -1.32
C VAL A 53 -4.04 -24.07 0.17
N PRO A 54 -3.50 -25.02 0.95
CA PRO A 54 -3.53 -24.97 2.43
C PRO A 54 -2.93 -23.70 3.04
N LEU A 55 -1.68 -23.38 2.70
CA LEU A 55 -0.97 -22.23 3.29
C LEU A 55 -1.57 -20.89 2.80
N ALA A 56 -1.79 -20.76 1.49
CA ALA A 56 -2.31 -19.54 0.90
C ALA A 56 -3.75 -19.25 1.34
N SER A 57 -4.60 -20.29 1.40
CA SER A 57 -5.97 -20.16 1.88
C SER A 57 -6.02 -19.80 3.35
N TRP A 58 -5.15 -20.38 4.19
CA TRP A 58 -5.05 -20.02 5.60
C TRP A 58 -4.68 -18.55 5.80
N VAL A 59 -3.71 -18.03 5.03
CA VAL A 59 -3.36 -16.60 5.06
C VAL A 59 -4.56 -15.77 4.63
N MET A 60 -5.18 -16.08 3.48
CA MET A 60 -6.32 -15.31 2.99
C MET A 60 -7.49 -15.32 3.97
N ASP A 61 -7.82 -16.44 4.61
CA ASP A 61 -8.91 -16.55 5.59
C ASP A 61 -8.64 -15.73 6.87
N LYS A 62 -7.37 -15.49 7.21
CA LYS A 62 -6.97 -14.75 8.42
C LYS A 62 -6.83 -13.24 8.19
N PHE A 63 -6.52 -12.81 6.97
CA PHE A 63 -6.06 -11.46 6.66
C PHE A 63 -6.87 -10.73 5.58
N GLU A 64 -7.55 -11.45 4.68
CA GLU A 64 -8.37 -10.87 3.62
C GLU A 64 -9.80 -10.57 4.11
N ARG A 65 -10.46 -9.57 3.51
CA ARG A 65 -11.88 -9.32 3.79
C ARG A 65 -12.74 -10.45 3.21
N PRO A 66 -13.79 -10.91 3.92
CA PRO A 66 -14.67 -11.96 3.44
C PRO A 66 -15.28 -11.69 2.05
N GLU A 67 -15.57 -10.42 1.77
CA GLU A 67 -16.08 -9.95 0.47
C GLU A 67 -15.10 -10.17 -0.70
N ASN A 68 -13.79 -9.99 -0.47
CA ASN A 68 -12.77 -10.19 -1.50
C ASN A 68 -12.35 -11.65 -1.62
N ARG A 69 -12.52 -12.45 -0.55
CA ARG A 69 -11.99 -13.81 -0.45
C ARG A 69 -12.38 -14.74 -1.59
N TYR A 70 -13.58 -14.55 -2.15
CA TYR A 70 -14.12 -15.39 -3.22
C TYR A 70 -14.24 -14.67 -4.57
N ILE A 71 -14.14 -13.34 -4.58
CA ILE A 71 -14.19 -12.53 -5.80
C ILE A 71 -12.78 -12.39 -6.40
N PHE A 72 -11.86 -11.89 -5.58
CA PHE A 72 -10.45 -11.68 -5.95
C PHE A 72 -9.55 -11.89 -4.71
N PRO A 73 -9.17 -13.14 -4.40
CA PRO A 73 -8.34 -13.45 -3.24
C PRO A 73 -6.97 -12.76 -3.33
N GLY A 74 -6.49 -12.15 -2.25
CA GLY A 74 -5.17 -11.50 -2.25
C GLY A 74 -5.11 -10.21 -3.06
N LYS A 75 -6.25 -9.56 -3.30
CA LYS A 75 -6.35 -8.32 -4.08
C LYS A 75 -5.33 -7.26 -3.60
N GLY A 76 -5.31 -6.97 -2.30
CA GLY A 76 -4.46 -5.91 -1.74
C GLY A 76 -2.97 -6.11 -2.05
N PRO A 77 -2.34 -7.23 -1.65
CA PRO A 77 -0.95 -7.52 -1.97
C PRO A 77 -0.63 -7.53 -3.47
N LEU A 78 -1.55 -8.00 -4.32
CA LEU A 78 -1.35 -7.99 -5.77
C LEU A 78 -1.30 -6.57 -6.33
N PHE A 79 -2.22 -5.70 -5.93
CA PHE A 79 -2.20 -4.30 -6.36
C PHE A 79 -1.03 -3.53 -5.76
N PHE A 80 -0.58 -3.87 -4.55
CA PHE A 80 0.63 -3.31 -3.96
C PHE A 80 1.86 -3.62 -4.81
N VAL A 81 2.05 -4.89 -5.18
CA VAL A 81 3.17 -5.30 -6.05
C VAL A 81 3.04 -4.64 -7.41
N LEU A 82 1.84 -4.59 -7.99
CA LEU A 82 1.61 -3.93 -9.28
C LEU A 82 1.98 -2.44 -9.23
N GLY A 83 1.55 -1.70 -8.21
CA GLY A 83 1.94 -0.30 -8.00
C GLY A 83 3.44 -0.15 -7.83
N SER A 84 4.08 -1.06 -7.09
CA SER A 84 5.54 -1.11 -6.92
C SER A 84 6.27 -1.36 -8.24
N ILE A 85 5.78 -2.27 -9.09
CA ILE A 85 6.35 -2.51 -10.43
C ILE A 85 6.33 -1.23 -11.25
N VAL A 86 5.18 -0.53 -11.29
CA VAL A 86 5.05 0.70 -12.08
C VAL A 86 6.06 1.74 -11.61
N VAL A 87 6.13 2.02 -10.30
CA VAL A 87 7.04 3.07 -9.82
C VAL A 87 8.52 2.69 -9.97
N VAL A 88 8.88 1.43 -9.73
CA VAL A 88 10.27 0.95 -9.88
C VAL A 88 10.70 0.94 -11.35
N TYR A 89 9.79 0.66 -12.28
CA TYR A 89 10.10 0.62 -13.71
C TYR A 89 10.26 2.02 -14.32
N PHE A 90 9.38 2.97 -13.96
CA PHE A 90 9.32 4.27 -14.62
C PHE A 90 10.09 5.39 -13.92
N PHE A 91 10.48 5.24 -12.65
CA PHE A 91 11.10 6.30 -11.87
C PHE A 91 12.47 5.91 -11.32
N PRO A 92 13.32 6.90 -10.99
CA PRO A 92 14.57 6.67 -10.26
C PRO A 92 14.31 5.90 -8.96
N LEU A 93 15.21 4.98 -8.62
CA LEU A 93 15.06 4.09 -7.46
C LEU A 93 14.71 4.84 -6.17
N LYS A 94 15.35 5.98 -5.90
CA LYS A 94 15.05 6.79 -4.69
C LYS A 94 13.59 7.27 -4.65
N ILE A 95 13.04 7.72 -5.78
CA ILE A 95 11.64 8.17 -5.89
C ILE A 95 10.70 6.99 -5.73
N ALA A 96 11.03 5.84 -6.34
CA ALA A 96 10.25 4.61 -6.19
C ALA A 96 10.22 4.10 -4.73
N LEU A 97 11.36 4.11 -4.04
CA LEU A 97 11.42 3.73 -2.62
C LEU A 97 10.63 4.70 -1.74
N ALA A 98 10.73 6.00 -1.98
CA ALA A 98 9.92 7.00 -1.27
C ALA A 98 8.42 6.78 -1.49
N SER A 99 7.98 6.51 -2.72
CA SER A 99 6.55 6.33 -3.01
C SER A 99 5.99 5.02 -2.43
N ILE A 100 6.79 3.95 -2.43
CA ILE A 100 6.47 2.70 -1.73
C ILE A 100 6.36 2.95 -0.22
N MET A 101 7.25 3.74 0.38
CA MET A 101 7.16 4.10 1.80
C MET A 101 5.93 4.95 2.11
N ILE A 102 5.55 5.86 1.20
CA ILE A 102 4.32 6.64 1.35
C ILE A 102 3.09 5.73 1.37
N LEU A 103 2.99 4.77 0.45
CA LEU A 103 1.92 3.76 0.49
C LEU A 103 1.97 2.90 1.76
N THR A 104 3.16 2.45 2.14
CA THR A 104 3.37 1.50 3.26
C THR A 104 2.98 2.11 4.59
N LEU A 105 3.55 3.28 4.92
CA LEU A 105 3.30 3.95 6.20
C LEU A 105 2.00 4.74 6.16
N GLY A 106 1.74 5.43 5.06
CA GLY A 106 0.58 6.30 4.90
C GLY A 106 -0.73 5.54 5.04
N ASP A 107 -0.97 4.51 4.21
CA ASP A 107 -2.24 3.76 4.24
C ASP A 107 -2.47 3.09 5.60
N ALA A 108 -1.43 2.45 6.14
CA ALA A 108 -1.53 1.72 7.39
C ALA A 108 -1.82 2.63 8.59
N VAL A 109 -1.06 3.72 8.73
CA VAL A 109 -1.25 4.68 9.82
C VAL A 109 -2.58 5.41 9.65
N SER A 110 -2.94 5.81 8.44
CA SER A 110 -4.22 6.46 8.11
C SER A 110 -5.41 5.60 8.55
N HIS A 111 -5.37 4.29 8.27
CA HIS A 111 -6.42 3.37 8.69
C HIS A 111 -6.45 3.08 10.20
N ILE A 112 -5.29 2.93 10.84
CA ILE A 112 -5.19 2.65 12.28
C ILE A 112 -5.67 3.87 13.06
N PHE A 113 -5.05 5.04 12.87
CA PHE A 113 -5.39 6.26 13.59
C PHE A 113 -6.77 6.79 13.21
N GLY A 114 -7.16 6.64 11.95
CA GLY A 114 -8.49 7.04 11.50
C GLY A 114 -9.63 6.24 12.16
N LYS A 115 -9.38 5.02 12.64
CA LYS A 115 -10.36 4.24 13.41
C LYS A 115 -10.19 4.35 14.94
N LEU A 116 -9.00 4.73 15.41
CA LEU A 116 -8.71 4.92 16.83
C LEU A 116 -9.19 6.30 17.33
N LEU A 117 -8.96 7.35 16.53
CA LEU A 117 -9.18 8.74 16.93
C LEU A 117 -10.54 9.30 16.49
N SER A 118 -11.12 8.83 15.38
CA SER A 118 -12.41 9.37 14.94
C SER A 118 -13.57 8.89 15.79
N ARG A 119 -14.32 9.86 16.33
CA ARG A 119 -15.67 9.67 16.89
C ARG A 119 -16.77 9.67 15.81
N ARG A 120 -16.48 10.23 14.62
CA ARG A 120 -17.41 10.32 13.48
C ARG A 120 -16.70 9.95 12.17
N THR A 121 -16.74 8.69 11.79
CA THR A 121 -16.41 8.30 10.41
C THR A 121 -17.61 8.63 9.53
N TYR A 122 -17.48 9.63 8.66
CA TYR A 122 -18.46 9.84 7.60
C TYR A 122 -18.36 8.65 6.63
N LYS A 123 -19.51 8.06 6.27
CA LYS A 123 -19.61 6.78 5.53
C LYS A 123 -18.76 6.72 4.24
N HIS A 124 -18.42 7.88 3.67
CA HIS A 124 -17.71 8.02 2.40
C HIS A 124 -16.30 8.63 2.49
N PHE A 125 -15.87 9.15 3.65
CA PHE A 125 -14.58 9.84 3.79
C PHE A 125 -13.70 9.16 4.86
N LYS A 126 -12.39 9.07 4.61
CA LYS A 126 -11.44 8.76 5.69
C LYS A 126 -11.50 9.88 6.74
N SER A 127 -11.21 9.49 7.98
CA SER A 127 -11.05 10.40 9.12
C SER A 127 -10.00 11.46 8.79
N VAL A 128 -10.29 12.72 9.10
CA VAL A 128 -9.30 13.81 8.96
C VAL A 128 -8.08 13.52 9.83
N GLU A 129 -8.30 13.02 11.05
CA GLU A 129 -7.23 12.65 11.97
C GLU A 129 -6.37 11.51 11.41
N GLY A 130 -7.01 10.53 10.76
CA GLY A 130 -6.33 9.45 10.03
C GLY A 130 -5.48 9.98 8.89
N THR A 131 -6.03 10.82 8.02
CA THR A 131 -5.28 11.40 6.88
C THR A 131 -4.10 12.23 7.38
N VAL A 132 -4.26 13.06 8.40
CA VAL A 132 -3.17 13.87 8.98
C VAL A 132 -2.06 12.97 9.55
N ALA A 133 -2.42 11.92 10.30
CA ALA A 133 -1.44 10.96 10.80
C ALA A 133 -0.75 10.22 9.63
N GLY A 134 -1.51 9.81 8.62
CA GLY A 134 -0.99 9.18 7.40
C GLY A 134 0.05 10.05 6.70
N VAL A 135 -0.27 11.33 6.47
CA VAL A 135 0.65 12.33 5.88
C VAL A 135 1.92 12.49 6.71
N ALA A 136 1.80 12.60 8.04
CA ALA A 136 2.95 12.80 8.91
C ALA A 136 3.93 11.60 8.84
N PHE A 137 3.42 10.37 8.91
CA PHE A 137 4.27 9.17 8.90
C PHE A 137 4.80 8.85 7.50
N SER A 138 4.01 9.06 6.44
CA SER A 138 4.49 8.91 5.07
C SER A 138 5.56 9.94 4.71
N PHE A 139 5.43 11.17 5.20
CA PHE A 139 6.46 12.22 5.07
C PHE A 139 7.79 11.78 5.69
N VAL A 140 7.77 11.31 6.94
CA VAL A 140 8.98 10.80 7.61
C VAL A 140 9.60 9.63 6.85
N GLY A 141 8.78 8.72 6.31
CA GLY A 141 9.26 7.61 5.48
C GLY A 141 9.90 8.05 4.17
N ALA A 142 9.30 9.03 3.48
CA ALA A 142 9.79 9.55 2.21
C ALA A 142 11.10 10.34 2.35
N LEU A 143 11.28 11.07 3.46
CA LEU A 143 12.50 11.83 3.77
C LEU A 143 13.78 10.98 3.77
N LEU A 144 13.67 9.66 3.95
CA LEU A 144 14.82 8.75 3.87
C LEU A 144 15.45 8.70 2.48
N PHE A 145 14.71 9.07 1.42
CA PHE A 145 15.15 8.87 0.04
C PHE A 145 15.11 10.14 -0.81
N VAL A 146 14.25 11.10 -0.50
CA VAL A 146 14.06 12.33 -1.30
C VAL A 146 14.19 13.60 -0.45
N ASN A 147 14.27 14.75 -1.11
CA ASN A 147 14.37 16.05 -0.43
C ASN A 147 13.06 16.42 0.30
N VAL A 148 13.14 17.42 1.19
CA VAL A 148 12.02 17.84 2.05
C VAL A 148 10.77 18.25 1.25
N PHE A 149 10.94 18.98 0.15
CA PHE A 149 9.80 19.44 -0.66
C PHE A 149 9.12 18.26 -1.37
N ALA A 150 9.91 17.38 -2.01
CA ALA A 150 9.40 16.17 -2.63
C ALA A 150 8.64 15.31 -1.62
N ALA A 151 9.24 15.02 -0.45
CA ALA A 151 8.61 14.24 0.60
C ALA A 151 7.30 14.87 1.08
N LEU A 152 7.29 16.19 1.31
CA LEU A 152 6.13 16.92 1.82
C LEU A 152 4.98 16.89 0.83
N PHE A 153 5.20 17.35 -0.40
CA PHE A 153 4.16 17.43 -1.42
C PHE A 153 3.71 16.02 -1.88
N GLY A 154 4.66 15.10 -2.04
CA GLY A 154 4.36 13.71 -2.37
C GLY A 154 3.43 13.08 -1.34
N SER A 155 3.73 13.23 -0.04
CA SER A 155 2.93 12.67 1.05
C SER A 155 1.58 13.37 1.20
N MET A 156 1.55 14.70 1.18
CA MET A 156 0.31 15.47 1.35
C MET A 156 -0.70 15.20 0.23
N LEU A 157 -0.26 15.28 -1.02
CA LEU A 157 -1.18 15.18 -2.16
C LEU A 157 -1.62 13.73 -2.41
N SER A 158 -0.71 12.75 -2.31
CA SER A 158 -1.09 11.33 -2.52
C SER A 158 -2.01 10.79 -1.42
N MET A 159 -1.76 11.11 -0.15
CA MET A 159 -2.66 10.77 0.95
C MET A 159 -3.97 11.58 0.90
N GLY A 160 -3.93 12.78 0.32
CA GLY A 160 -5.13 13.55 0.01
C GLY A 160 -6.03 12.84 -1.00
N LEU A 161 -5.45 12.25 -2.06
CA LEU A 161 -6.19 11.49 -3.07
C LEU A 161 -6.92 10.27 -2.46
N GLU A 162 -6.30 9.59 -1.52
CA GLU A 162 -6.89 8.46 -0.78
C GLU A 162 -8.20 8.85 -0.04
N THR A 163 -8.31 10.11 0.38
CA THR A 163 -9.52 10.60 1.06
C THR A 163 -10.71 10.67 0.10
N ILE A 164 -10.44 10.85 -1.20
CA ILE A 164 -11.42 10.80 -2.28
C ILE A 164 -11.50 9.35 -2.74
N LYS A 165 -12.36 8.55 -2.10
CA LYS A 165 -12.57 7.14 -2.50
C LYS A 165 -12.95 7.04 -3.99
N MET A 166 -11.97 6.74 -4.83
CA MET A 166 -12.22 6.42 -6.23
C MET A 166 -12.64 4.96 -6.29
N ASN A 167 -13.94 4.70 -6.44
CA ASN A 167 -14.49 3.34 -6.41
C ASN A 167 -13.93 2.40 -7.51
N TYR A 168 -13.20 2.94 -8.50
CA TYR A 168 -12.75 2.20 -9.69
C TYR A 168 -11.27 1.80 -9.65
N ILE A 169 -10.43 2.46 -8.84
CA ILE A 169 -8.98 2.24 -8.82
C ILE A 169 -8.57 1.85 -7.40
N ASP A 170 -7.71 0.82 -7.29
CA ASP A 170 -7.21 0.38 -5.99
C ASP A 170 -6.15 1.36 -5.44
N ASP A 171 -6.28 1.73 -4.17
CA ASP A 171 -5.39 2.68 -3.51
C ASP A 171 -3.92 2.22 -3.55
N ASN A 172 -3.68 0.90 -3.49
CA ASN A 172 -2.35 0.30 -3.57
C ASN A 172 -1.65 0.51 -4.92
N LEU A 173 -2.42 0.84 -5.97
CA LEU A 173 -1.90 1.22 -7.28
C LEU A 173 -1.80 2.74 -7.41
N LEU A 174 -2.86 3.46 -7.01
CA LEU A 174 -2.97 4.90 -7.21
C LEU A 174 -1.97 5.70 -6.37
N ILE A 175 -1.88 5.41 -5.07
CA ILE A 175 -1.06 6.19 -4.12
C ILE A 175 0.42 6.22 -4.52
N PRO A 176 1.12 5.08 -4.74
CA PRO A 176 2.54 5.13 -5.06
C PRO A 176 2.80 5.80 -6.42
N ILE A 177 1.93 5.61 -7.42
CA ILE A 177 2.06 6.25 -8.73
C ILE A 177 1.91 7.77 -8.60
N ALA A 178 0.86 8.23 -7.92
CA ALA A 178 0.63 9.65 -7.68
C ALA A 178 1.80 10.27 -6.92
N ALA A 179 2.26 9.64 -5.84
CA ALA A 179 3.39 10.09 -5.05
C ALA A 179 4.67 10.21 -5.90
N ALA A 180 4.99 9.20 -6.72
CA ALA A 180 6.15 9.21 -7.59
C ALA A 180 6.08 10.33 -8.63
N LEU A 181 4.92 10.53 -9.27
CA LEU A 181 4.71 11.62 -10.22
C LEU A 181 4.93 12.99 -9.57
N ILE A 182 4.33 13.22 -8.40
CA ILE A 182 4.48 14.50 -7.68
C ILE A 182 5.94 14.74 -7.30
N MET A 183 6.60 13.73 -6.73
CA MET A 183 8.01 13.84 -6.31
C MET A 183 8.97 14.04 -7.48
N SER A 184 8.63 13.55 -8.68
CA SER A 184 9.48 13.69 -9.87
C SER A 184 9.63 15.12 -10.42
N ILE A 185 8.84 16.07 -9.89
CA ILE A 185 8.86 17.48 -10.29
C ILE A 185 9.85 18.30 -9.45
N PHE A 186 10.42 17.71 -8.40
CA PHE A 186 11.33 18.34 -7.43
C PHE A 186 12.73 17.73 -7.48
#